data_AF-A0A844SZU2-F1
#
_entry.id   AF-A0A844SZU2-F1
#
_cell.length_a   1.000
_cell.length_b   1.000
_cell.length_c   1.000
_cell.angle_alpha   90.00
_cell.angle_beta   90.00
_cell.angle_gamma   90.00
#
_symmetry.space_group_name_H-M   'P 1'
#
loop_
_entity.id
_entity.type
_entity.pdbx_description
1 polymer ?
#
loop_
_entity_poly.entity_id
_entity_poly.type
_entity_poly.pdbx_seq_one_letter_code
_entity_poly.pdbx_strand_id
1 'polypeptide(L)' 'MLRDEQVAVLCDIAQSIAFADDVQGEVDRLIREGYVAKDGDLYELTPKAEKVLSERGASLKA' A
#
# COMPACT_ATOMS: atom_id res chain seq x y z
N MET A 1 11.01 3.31 7.85
CA MET A 1 10.44 4.35 6.95
C MET A 1 10.19 3.68 5.61
N LEU A 2 9.03 3.93 5.00
CA LEU A 2 8.70 3.37 3.68
C LEU A 2 9.61 3.97 2.60
N ARG A 3 9.98 3.18 1.60
CA ARG A 3 10.66 3.61 0.38
C ARG A 3 9.65 4.12 -0.64
N ASP A 4 10.11 4.85 -1.65
CA ASP A 4 9.21 5.40 -2.68
C ASP A 4 8.53 4.29 -3.50
N GLU A 5 9.22 3.18 -3.74
CA GLU A 5 8.64 1.97 -4.35
C GLU A 5 7.47 1.40 -3.52
N GLN A 6 7.62 1.37 -2.20
CA GLN A 6 6.57 0.89 -1.29
C GLN A 6 5.39 1.85 -1.23
N VAL A 7 5.66 3.16 -1.30
CA VAL A 7 4.62 4.19 -1.38
C VAL A 7 3.84 4.07 -2.68
N ALA A 8 4.51 3.80 -3.81
CA ALA A 8 3.85 3.56 -5.09
C ALA A 8 2.88 2.37 -5.01
N VAL A 9 3.34 1.24 -4.45
CA VAL A 9 2.49 0.05 -4.24
C VAL A 9 1.27 0.36 -3.36
N LEU A 10 1.44 1.11 -2.27
CA LEU A 10 0.31 1.51 -1.43
C LEU A 10 -0.67 2.43 -2.18
N CYS A 11 -0.18 3.32 -3.04
CA CYS A 11 -1.02 4.17 -3.89
C CYS A 11 -1.79 3.35 -4.95
N ASP A 12 -1.18 2.31 -5.52
CA ASP A 12 -1.84 1.42 -6.48
C ASP A 12 -2.95 0.61 -5.79
N ILE A 13 -2.68 0.07 -4.60
CA ILE A 13 -3.68 -0.62 -3.75
C ILE A 13 -4.84 0.32 -3.41
N ALA A 14 -4.55 1.56 -2.99
CA ALA A 14 -5.57 2.56 -2.68
C ALA A 14 -6.50 2.86 -3.87
N GLN A 15 -5.96 2.84 -5.08
CA GLN A 15 -6.70 3.11 -6.30
C GLN A 15 -7.31 1.84 -6.92
N SER A 16 -7.21 0.69 -6.24
CA SER A 16 -7.61 -0.63 -6.77
C SER A 16 -6.99 -0.92 -8.14
N ILE A 17 -5.75 -0.49 -8.35
CA ILE A 17 -4.98 -0.74 -9.57
C ILE A 17 -4.30 -2.10 -9.44
N ALA A 18 -4.43 -2.93 -10.48
CA ALA A 18 -3.70 -4.18 -10.57
C ALA A 18 -2.19 -3.90 -10.68
N PHE A 19 -1.41 -4.51 -9.79
CA PHE A 19 0.04 -4.41 -9.76
C PHE A 19 0.68 -5.71 -10.26
N ALA A 20 1.93 -5.62 -10.71
CA ALA A 20 2.65 -6.74 -11.30
C ALA A 20 3.13 -7.74 -10.23
N ASP A 21 3.29 -9.02 -10.59
CA ASP A 21 3.74 -10.06 -9.67
C ASP A 21 5.13 -9.82 -9.07
N ASP A 22 5.98 -9.01 -9.73
CA ASP A 22 7.31 -8.65 -9.22
C ASP A 22 7.27 -7.81 -7.93
N VAL A 23 6.18 -7.09 -7.67
CA VAL A 23 6.02 -6.33 -6.41
C VAL A 23 5.46 -7.19 -5.27
N GLN A 24 5.15 -8.47 -5.52
CA GLN A 24 4.46 -9.30 -4.53
C GLN A 24 5.28 -9.52 -3.25
N GLY A 25 6.62 -9.60 -3.37
CA GLY A 25 7.51 -9.64 -2.20
C GLY A 25 7.45 -8.36 -1.36
N GLU A 26 7.21 -7.20 -1.98
CA GLU A 26 7.03 -5.93 -1.27
C GLU A 26 5.63 -5.84 -0.65
N VAL A 27 4.59 -6.32 -1.33
CA VAL A 27 3.23 -6.40 -0.77
C VAL A 27 3.20 -7.29 0.47
N ASP A 28 3.81 -8.48 0.42
CA ASP A 28 3.92 -9.38 1.57
C ASP A 28 4.65 -8.72 2.75
N ARG A 29 5.67 -7.92 2.46
CA ARG A 29 6.37 -7.15 3.48
C ARG A 29 5.47 -6.06 4.07
N LEU A 30 4.72 -5.33 3.25
CA LEU A 30 3.77 -4.32 3.70
C LEU A 30 2.64 -4.92 4.54
N ILE A 31 2.21 -6.14 4.24
CA ILE A 31 1.28 -6.91 5.07
C ILE A 31 1.90 -7.24 6.41
N ARG A 32 3.11 -7.81 6.41
CA ARG A 32 3.83 -8.17 7.65
C ARG A 32 4.10 -6.95 8.55
N GLU A 33 4.41 -5.81 7.94
CA GLU A 33 4.64 -4.55 8.64
C GLU A 33 3.33 -3.86 9.06
N GLY A 34 2.17 -4.41 8.68
CA GLY A 34 0.84 -3.94 9.08
C GLY A 34 0.40 -2.67 8.36
N TYR A 35 0.92 -2.42 7.15
CA TYR A 35 0.49 -1.35 6.26
C TYR A 35 -0.67 -1.79 5.37
N VAL A 36 -0.67 -3.04 4.92
CA VAL A 36 -1.71 -3.61 4.06
C VAL A 36 -2.43 -4.73 4.80
N ALA A 37 -3.74 -4.78 4.68
CA ALA A 37 -4.56 -5.92 5.06
C ALA A 37 -4.93 -6.70 3.81
N LYS A 38 -4.88 -8.03 3.88
CA LYS A 38 -5.38 -8.90 2.82
C LYS A 38 -6.75 -9.43 3.24
N ASP A 39 -7.78 -9.14 2.46
CA ASP A 39 -9.12 -9.68 2.64
C ASP A 39 -9.48 -10.57 1.45
N GLY A 40 -9.27 -11.89 1.62
CA GLY A 40 -9.41 -12.87 0.54
C GLY A 40 -8.41 -12.60 -0.59
N ASP A 41 -8.94 -12.19 -1.75
CA ASP A 41 -8.17 -11.87 -2.95
C ASP A 41 -7.87 -10.37 -3.09
N LEU A 42 -8.43 -9.54 -2.19
CA LEU A 42 -8.26 -8.09 -2.21
C LEU A 42 -7.20 -7.65 -1.21
N TYR A 43 -6.58 -6.52 -1.53
CA TYR A 43 -5.64 -5.82 -0.67
C TYR A 43 -6.25 -4.47 -0.29
N GLU A 44 -6.25 -4.16 0.99
CA GLU A 44 -6.76 -2.90 1.53
C GLU A 44 -5.69 -2.19 2.35
N LEU A 45 -5.73 -0.86 2.33
CA LEU A 45 -4.86 -0.08 3.19
C LEU A 45 -5.37 -0.11 4.63
N THR A 46 -4.45 -0.31 5.56
CA THR A 46 -4.74 -0.11 6.98
C THR A 46 -4.71 1.39 7.32
N PRO A 47 -5.32 1.80 8.45
CA PRO A 47 -5.23 3.18 8.93
C PRO A 47 -3.78 3.66 9.14
N LYS A 48 -2.85 2.73 9.38
CA LYS A 48 -1.42 3.01 9.49
C LYS A 48 -0.83 3.46 8.14
N ALA A 49 -1.18 2.78 7.05
CA ALA A 49 -0.73 3.17 5.72
C ALA A 49 -1.35 4.49 5.28
N GLU A 50 -2.64 4.67 5.46
CA GLU A 50 -3.35 5.92 5.12
C GLU A 50 -2.73 7.14 5.81
N LYS A 51 -2.40 7.01 7.10
CA LYS A 51 -1.71 8.06 7.85
C LYS A 51 -0.33 8.39 7.27
N VAL A 52 0.46 7.37 6.94
CA VAL A 52 1.81 7.58 6.36
C VAL A 52 1.74 8.20 4.96
N LEU A 53 0.76 7.81 4.14
CA LEU A 53 0.54 8.42 2.82
C LEU A 53 0.15 9.89 2.95
N SER A 54 -0.76 10.19 3.89
CA SER A 54 -1.19 11.56 4.20
C SER A 54 -0.03 12.42 4.69
N GLU A 55 0.80 11.91 5.60
CA GLU A 55 1.98 12.60 6.13
C GLU A 55 3.07 12.85 5.06
N ARG A 56 3.18 11.97 4.07
CA ARG A 56 4.10 12.13 2.93
C ARG A 56 3.58 13.07 1.84
N GLY A 57 2.35 13.59 1.96
CA GLY A 57 1.74 14.42 0.93
C GLY A 57 1.30 13.65 -0.32
N ALA A 58 1.26 12.31 -0.26
CA ALA A 58 0.59 11.51 -1.26
C ALA A 58 -0.90 11.76 -1.08
N SER A 59 -1.39 12.80 -1.76
CA SER A 59 -2.81 13.11 -1.82
C SER A 59 -3.48 11.98 -2.58
N LEU A 60 -3.95 10.94 -1.87
CA LEU A 60 -5.04 10.11 -2.37
C LEU A 60 -6.15 11.11 -2.67
N LYS A 61 -6.36 11.42 -3.96
CA LYS A 61 -7.45 12.30 -4.34
C LYS A 61 -8.74 11.63 -3.88
N ALA A 62 -9.39 12.29 -2.93
CA ALA A 62 -10.76 12.03 -2.52
C ALA A 62 -11.72 12.10 -3.71
#